data_AF-A0A0A9I0F3-F1
#
_entry.id   AF-A0A0A9I0F3-F1
#
_cell.length_a   1.000
_cell.length_b   1.000
_cell.length_c   1.000
_cell.angle_alpha   90.00
_cell.angle_beta   90.00
_cell.angle_gamma   90.00
#
_symmetry.space_group_name_H-M   'P 1'
#
loop_
_entity.id
_entity.type
_entity.pdbx_description
1 polymer ?
#
loop_
_entity_poly.entity_id
_entity_poly.type
_entity_poly.pdbx_seq_one_letter_code
_entity_poly.pdbx_strand_id
1 'polypeptide(L)'
;MDLIEGRWEDLVGEMPVKICYLAIEGHEWQIVTGCDSKNTRWSYHNGGSWPVLIWLLTAACSKTGRLKIARRAIELAEARLARDGWPEYYDGKLGRYIGKQARKFQTLSIAGYLVAKMMLEDPSHLGMISLEEDKAMKPVLRRSASWTV
;
A
#
# COMPACT_ATOMS: atom_id res chain seq x y z
N MET A 1 -8.92 3.25 9.31
CA MET A 1 -9.11 3.66 7.90
C MET A 1 -9.40 5.13 7.73
N ASP A 2 -9.89 5.82 8.77
CA ASP A 2 -10.28 7.23 8.70
C ASP A 2 -9.13 8.17 8.28
N LEU A 3 -7.87 7.84 8.61
CA LEU A 3 -6.72 8.60 8.13
C LEU A 3 -6.60 8.60 6.59
N ILE A 4 -6.77 7.45 5.94
CA ILE A 4 -6.69 7.35 4.48
C ILE A 4 -7.84 8.14 3.83
N GLU A 5 -9.04 8.11 4.42
CA GLU A 5 -10.17 8.91 3.94
C GLU A 5 -9.92 10.41 4.16
N GLY A 6 -9.48 10.81 5.35
CA GLY A 6 -9.25 12.21 5.72
C GLY A 6 -8.02 12.84 5.07
N ARG A 7 -7.05 12.05 4.62
CA ARG A 7 -5.82 12.49 3.93
C ARG A 7 -5.69 11.82 2.56
N TRP A 8 -6.80 11.68 1.84
CA TRP A 8 -6.85 10.98 0.56
C TRP A 8 -5.89 11.59 -0.48
N GLU A 9 -5.88 12.90 -0.64
CA GLU A 9 -5.00 13.56 -1.63
C GLU A 9 -3.52 13.32 -1.34
N ASP A 10 -3.14 13.22 -0.07
CA ASP A 10 -1.78 13.02 0.39
C ASP A 10 -1.31 11.56 0.21
N LEU A 11 -2.15 10.60 0.61
CA LEU A 11 -1.78 9.18 0.71
C LEU A 11 -2.14 8.37 -0.56
N VAL A 12 -3.09 8.88 -1.35
CA VAL A 12 -3.55 8.26 -2.60
C VAL A 12 -3.39 9.22 -3.79
N GLY A 13 -3.84 10.47 -3.65
CA GLY A 13 -3.79 11.44 -4.74
C GLY A 13 -4.56 10.97 -5.98
N GLU A 14 -3.90 10.97 -7.13
CA GLU A 14 -4.43 10.53 -8.43
C GLU A 14 -3.90 9.14 -8.85
N MET A 15 -3.05 8.51 -8.03
CA MET A 15 -2.58 7.14 -8.25
C MET A 15 -2.33 6.43 -6.91
N PRO A 16 -3.13 5.43 -6.55
CA PRO A 16 -2.90 4.64 -5.35
C PRO A 16 -1.62 3.79 -5.48
N VAL A 17 -0.88 3.52 -4.41
CA VAL A 17 -0.87 4.17 -3.08
C VAL A 17 0.52 4.74 -2.86
N LYS A 18 0.66 5.83 -2.11
CA LYS A 18 1.98 6.29 -1.68
C LYS A 18 2.69 5.21 -0.88
N ILE A 19 3.94 4.92 -1.26
CA ILE A 19 4.78 3.98 -0.50
C ILE A 19 5.14 4.55 0.87
N CYS A 20 5.32 5.87 0.94
CA CYS A 20 5.52 6.64 2.16
C CYS A 20 5.09 8.09 1.96
N TYR A 21 4.93 8.82 3.06
CA TYR A 21 4.59 10.24 3.08
C TYR A 21 5.21 10.86 4.34
N LEU A 22 5.93 11.99 4.31
CA LEU A 22 6.29 12.89 3.20
C LEU A 22 7.52 12.41 2.42
N ALA A 23 7.86 13.08 1.31
CA ALA A 23 9.18 12.95 0.71
C ALA A 23 10.23 13.75 1.50
N ILE A 24 11.41 13.18 1.67
CA ILE A 24 12.58 13.88 2.21
C ILE A 24 13.24 14.73 1.11
N GLU A 25 13.70 15.91 1.48
CA GLU A 25 14.14 16.96 0.55
C GLU A 25 15.42 17.66 1.06
N GLY A 26 16.13 18.37 0.16
CA GLY A 26 17.29 19.20 0.53
C GLY A 26 18.39 18.42 1.25
N HIS A 27 18.87 18.98 2.37
CA HIS A 27 19.94 18.38 3.17
C HIS A 27 19.55 17.02 3.76
N GLU A 28 18.28 16.84 4.17
CA GLU A 28 17.81 15.56 4.68
C GLU A 28 17.90 14.47 3.60
N TRP A 29 17.49 14.78 2.38
CA TRP A 29 17.66 13.87 1.24
C TRP A 29 19.14 13.55 1.01
N GLN A 30 20.03 14.55 1.02
CA GLN A 30 21.47 14.32 0.81
C GLN A 30 22.04 13.36 1.86
N ILE A 31 21.70 13.56 3.13
CA ILE A 31 22.22 12.78 4.25
C ILE A 31 21.60 11.39 4.33
N VAL A 32 20.26 11.30 4.33
CA VAL A 32 19.54 10.03 4.56
C VAL A 32 19.67 9.09 3.37
N THR A 33 19.64 9.62 2.14
CA THR A 33 19.74 8.78 0.92
C THR A 33 21.17 8.62 0.40
N GLY A 34 22.12 9.41 0.89
CA GLY A 34 23.47 9.47 0.29
C GLY A 34 23.46 10.07 -1.12
N CYS A 35 22.64 11.11 -1.34
CA CYS A 35 22.43 11.74 -2.66
C CYS A 35 21.94 10.76 -3.75
N ASP A 36 21.10 9.76 -3.41
CA ASP A 36 20.61 8.77 -4.37
C ASP A 36 19.69 9.39 -5.43
N SER A 37 20.25 9.53 -6.64
CA SER A 37 19.57 10.12 -7.79
C SER A 37 18.28 9.42 -8.21
N LYS A 38 18.02 8.16 -7.84
CA LYS A 38 16.75 7.47 -8.14
C LYS A 38 15.62 7.87 -7.18
N ASN A 39 15.98 8.23 -5.95
CA ASN A 39 15.07 8.57 -4.86
C ASN A 39 14.93 10.09 -4.66
N THR A 40 14.83 10.84 -5.76
CA THR A 40 14.56 12.29 -5.72
C THR A 40 13.20 12.59 -5.09
N ARG A 41 12.93 13.87 -4.82
CA ARG A 41 11.67 14.35 -4.25
C ARG A 41 10.44 13.74 -4.96
N TRP A 42 9.55 13.09 -4.20
CA TRP A 42 8.32 12.43 -4.70
C TRP A 42 8.57 11.40 -5.81
N SER A 43 9.67 10.66 -5.72
CA SER A 43 10.07 9.67 -6.73
C SER A 43 10.42 8.34 -6.09
N TYR A 44 10.10 7.25 -6.79
CA TYR A 44 10.49 5.88 -6.43
C TYR A 44 10.17 5.55 -4.96
N HIS A 45 11.16 5.25 -4.10
CA HIS A 45 10.91 4.97 -2.68
C HIS A 45 10.70 6.23 -1.84
N ASN A 46 11.10 7.41 -2.33
CA ASN A 46 10.97 8.69 -1.64
C ASN A 46 9.64 9.38 -2.00
N GLY A 47 8.51 8.79 -1.58
CA GLY A 47 7.17 9.35 -1.78
C GLY A 47 6.55 9.06 -3.16
N GLY A 48 7.06 8.06 -3.89
CA GLY A 48 6.42 7.58 -5.10
C GLY A 48 5.07 6.90 -4.83
N SER A 49 4.17 6.92 -5.81
CA SER A 49 2.93 6.15 -5.81
C SER A 49 3.17 4.80 -6.49
N TRP A 50 2.83 3.70 -5.81
CA TRP A 50 3.11 2.34 -6.25
C TRP A 50 1.81 1.57 -6.48
N PRO A 51 1.43 1.30 -7.74
CA PRO A 51 0.17 0.59 -8.07
C PRO A 51 0.06 -0.78 -7.43
N VAL A 52 1.18 -1.50 -7.26
CA VAL A 52 1.21 -2.80 -6.60
C VAL A 52 0.58 -2.76 -5.20
N LEU A 53 0.65 -1.64 -4.47
CA LEU A 53 0.14 -1.56 -3.10
C LEU A 53 -1.40 -1.58 -3.01
N ILE A 54 -2.11 -1.47 -4.14
CA ILE A 54 -3.57 -1.44 -4.15
C ILE A 54 -4.20 -2.73 -3.60
N TRP A 55 -3.56 -3.89 -3.75
CA TRP A 55 -4.09 -5.14 -3.20
C TRP A 55 -4.01 -5.18 -1.67
N LEU A 56 -2.94 -4.62 -1.07
CA LEU A 56 -2.81 -4.50 0.38
C LEU A 56 -3.85 -3.53 0.94
N LEU A 57 -4.05 -2.39 0.27
CA LEU A 57 -5.11 -1.45 0.63
C LEU A 57 -6.48 -2.14 0.58
N THR A 58 -6.73 -2.93 -0.46
CA THR A 58 -7.99 -3.67 -0.63
C THR A 58 -8.18 -4.69 0.49
N ALA A 59 -7.16 -5.50 0.81
CA ALA A 59 -7.20 -6.45 1.91
C ALA A 59 -7.49 -5.79 3.25
N ALA A 60 -6.81 -4.69 3.55
CA ALA A 60 -7.04 -3.94 4.78
C ALA A 60 -8.44 -3.30 4.80
N CYS A 61 -8.94 -2.81 3.67
CA CYS A 61 -10.31 -2.28 3.55
C CYS A 61 -11.36 -3.37 3.77
N SER A 62 -11.15 -4.56 3.21
CA SER A 62 -12.02 -5.73 3.43
C SER A 62 -12.02 -6.13 4.90
N LYS A 63 -10.85 -6.26 5.54
CA LYS A 63 -10.73 -6.63 6.95
C LYS A 63 -11.39 -5.62 7.90
N THR A 64 -11.40 -4.35 7.52
CA THR A 64 -11.97 -3.27 8.35
C THR A 64 -13.41 -2.89 7.96
N GLY A 65 -14.02 -3.59 7.00
CA GLY A 65 -15.38 -3.30 6.54
C GLY A 65 -15.53 -1.97 5.77
N ARG A 66 -14.43 -1.43 5.22
CA ARG A 66 -14.35 -0.10 4.56
C ARG A 66 -14.18 -0.22 3.05
N LEU A 67 -14.96 -1.07 2.40
CA LEU A 67 -14.84 -1.40 0.96
C LEU A 67 -14.99 -0.20 -0.01
N LYS A 68 -15.66 0.88 0.41
CA LYS A 68 -15.80 2.10 -0.43
C LYS A 68 -14.44 2.73 -0.77
N ILE A 69 -13.47 2.67 0.15
CA ILE A 69 -12.10 3.16 -0.05
C ILE A 69 -11.41 2.35 -1.15
N ALA A 70 -11.48 1.02 -1.07
CA ALA A 70 -10.88 0.13 -2.06
C ALA A 70 -11.50 0.31 -3.45
N ARG A 71 -12.83 0.39 -3.55
CA ARG A 71 -13.53 0.64 -4.82
C ARG A 71 -13.06 1.94 -5.46
N ARG A 72 -13.02 3.04 -4.70
CA ARG A 72 -12.53 4.34 -5.18
C ARG A 72 -11.08 4.29 -5.65
N ALA A 73 -10.20 3.59 -4.92
CA ALA A 73 -8.80 3.46 -5.32
C ALA A 73 -8.65 2.67 -6.63
N ILE A 74 -9.40 1.58 -6.79
CA ILE A 74 -9.38 0.74 -7.99
C ILE A 74 -9.90 1.51 -9.20
N GLU A 75 -11.04 2.20 -9.09
CA GLU A 75 -11.59 3.04 -10.15
C GLU A 75 -10.59 4.11 -10.62
N LEU A 76 -9.88 4.73 -9.67
CA LEU A 76 -8.84 5.72 -9.96
C LEU A 76 -7.64 5.10 -10.71
N ALA A 77 -7.21 3.90 -10.33
CA ALA A 77 -6.14 3.19 -11.00
C ALA A 77 -6.54 2.72 -12.41
N GLU A 78 -7.77 2.21 -12.58
CA GLU A 78 -8.34 1.75 -13.85
C GLU A 78 -8.38 2.86 -14.91
N ALA A 79 -8.59 4.12 -14.49
CA ALA A 79 -8.62 5.27 -15.39
C ALA A 79 -7.30 5.50 -16.16
N ARG A 80 -6.16 4.94 -15.69
CA ARG A 80 -4.84 5.24 -16.24
C ARG A 80 -3.89 4.07 -16.42
N LEU A 81 -3.90 3.05 -15.56
CA LEU A 81 -2.87 2.00 -15.55
C LEU A 81 -2.67 1.32 -16.91
N ALA A 82 -3.76 0.90 -17.54
CA ALA A 82 -3.70 0.23 -18.84
C ALA A 82 -3.19 1.18 -19.95
N ARG A 83 -3.69 2.42 -19.98
CA ARG A 83 -3.29 3.44 -20.96
C ARG A 83 -1.81 3.82 -20.83
N ASP A 84 -1.32 3.91 -19.60
CA ASP A 84 0.05 4.33 -19.28
C ASP A 84 1.05 3.15 -19.47
N GLY A 85 0.56 1.94 -19.79
CA GLY A 85 1.36 0.75 -20.09
C GLY A 85 1.86 0.03 -18.83
N TRP A 86 1.04 -0.02 -17.79
CA TRP A 86 1.32 -0.67 -16.49
C TRP A 86 2.69 -0.30 -15.88
N PRO A 87 2.93 0.99 -15.58
CA PRO A 87 4.21 1.43 -15.02
C PRO A 87 4.47 0.84 -13.63
N GLU A 88 5.76 0.67 -13.31
CA GLU A 88 6.23 0.21 -12.00
C GLU A 88 5.85 1.14 -10.84
N TYR A 89 5.95 2.46 -11.04
CA TYR A 89 5.62 3.49 -10.06
C TYR A 89 5.30 4.82 -10.76
N TYR A 90 4.75 5.77 -10.00
CA TYR A 90 4.40 7.12 -10.41
C TYR A 90 5.03 8.16 -9.49
N ASP A 91 5.41 9.30 -10.07
CA ASP A 91 6.09 10.39 -9.39
C ASP A 91 5.18 11.60 -9.16
N GLY A 92 5.64 12.48 -8.27
CA GLY A 92 4.99 13.73 -7.89
C GLY A 92 4.06 13.57 -6.70
N LYS A 93 3.75 14.69 -6.03
CA LYS A 93 2.91 14.74 -4.82
C LYS A 93 1.62 13.94 -4.94
N LEU A 94 0.96 14.06 -6.08
CA LEU A 94 -0.31 13.39 -6.38
C LEU A 94 -0.16 12.11 -7.22
N GLY A 95 1.06 11.69 -7.59
CA GLY A 95 1.26 10.54 -8.49
C GLY A 95 0.81 10.79 -9.93
N ARG A 96 0.88 12.04 -10.41
CA ARG A 96 0.41 12.45 -11.73
C ARG A 96 1.28 11.93 -12.88
N TYR A 97 2.57 11.80 -12.64
CA TYR A 97 3.57 11.52 -13.66
C TYR A 97 3.97 10.05 -13.61
N ILE A 98 4.17 9.42 -14.77
CA ILE A 98 4.83 8.11 -14.83
C ILE A 98 6.22 8.26 -14.20
N GLY A 99 6.63 7.30 -13.37
CA GLY A 99 7.88 7.39 -12.63
C GLY A 99 9.09 7.61 -13.53
N LYS A 100 10.03 8.44 -13.09
CA LYS A 100 11.19 8.91 -13.86
C LYS A 100 11.98 7.79 -14.54
N GLN A 101 12.06 6.63 -13.87
CA GLN A 101 12.71 5.41 -14.39
C GLN A 101 11.76 4.20 -14.26
N ALA A 102 10.46 4.41 -14.33
CA ALA A 102 9.48 3.33 -14.20
C ALA A 102 9.52 2.41 -15.43
N ARG A 103 9.64 1.11 -15.19
CA ARG A 103 9.48 0.10 -16.23
C ARG A 103 8.00 -0.05 -16.57
N LYS A 104 7.70 -0.20 -17.86
CA LYS A 104 6.36 -0.57 -18.35
C LYS A 104 6.13 -2.07 -18.17
N PHE A 105 4.86 -2.46 -18.16
CA PHE A 105 4.43 -3.85 -18.01
C PHE A 105 5.02 -4.52 -16.77
N GLN A 106 5.11 -3.77 -15.68
CA GLN A 106 5.63 -4.29 -14.43
C GLN A 106 4.66 -5.36 -13.89
N THR A 107 5.12 -6.60 -13.82
CA THR A 107 4.30 -7.77 -13.44
C THR A 107 3.52 -7.55 -12.15
N LEU A 108 4.17 -6.99 -11.12
CA LEU A 108 3.53 -6.77 -9.82
C LEU A 108 2.48 -5.65 -9.84
N SER A 109 2.60 -4.66 -10.73
CA SER A 109 1.56 -3.63 -10.87
C SER A 109 0.30 -4.20 -11.51
N ILE A 110 0.47 -5.10 -12.49
CA ILE A 110 -0.64 -5.86 -13.09
C ILE A 110 -1.26 -6.81 -12.05
N ALA A 111 -0.42 -7.62 -11.39
CA ALA A 111 -0.89 -8.61 -10.42
C ALA A 111 -1.58 -7.96 -9.22
N GLY A 112 -1.05 -6.85 -8.68
CA GLY A 112 -1.67 -6.13 -7.57
C GLY A 112 -3.07 -5.61 -7.92
N TYR A 113 -3.25 -5.08 -9.13
CA TYR A 113 -4.58 -4.70 -9.61
C TYR A 113 -5.52 -5.92 -9.71
N LEU A 114 -5.09 -7.03 -10.30
CA LEU A 114 -5.91 -8.23 -10.45
C LEU A 114 -6.32 -8.81 -9.08
N VAL A 115 -5.38 -8.93 -8.14
CA VAL A 115 -5.66 -9.43 -6.78
C VAL A 115 -6.66 -8.51 -6.07
N ALA A 116 -6.53 -7.19 -6.21
CA ALA A 116 -7.48 -6.25 -5.65
C ALA A 116 -8.91 -6.45 -6.20
N LYS A 117 -9.05 -6.68 -7.52
CA LYS A 117 -10.35 -6.98 -8.16
C LYS A 117 -10.94 -8.30 -7.65
N MET A 118 -10.17 -9.38 -7.69
CA MET A 118 -10.61 -10.71 -7.24
C MET A 118 -11.02 -10.72 -5.76
N MET A 119 -10.38 -9.91 -4.92
CA MET A 119 -10.74 -9.80 -3.50
C MET A 119 -12.03 -8.99 -3.27
N LEU A 120 -12.35 -8.04 -4.15
CA LEU A 120 -13.64 -7.34 -4.10
C LEU A 120 -14.80 -8.18 -4.66
N GLU A 121 -14.51 -9.06 -5.61
CA GLU A 121 -15.47 -9.98 -6.21
C GLU A 121 -15.83 -11.11 -5.24
N ASP A 122 -14.85 -11.70 -4.58
CA ASP A 122 -15.06 -12.72 -3.54
C ASP A 122 -14.31 -12.36 -2.24
N PRO A 123 -15.04 -11.87 -1.21
CA PRO A 123 -14.47 -11.57 0.10
C PRO A 123 -13.86 -12.78 0.83
N SER A 124 -14.19 -14.02 0.45
CA SER A 124 -13.64 -15.23 1.06
C SER A 124 -12.11 -15.30 0.89
N HIS A 125 -11.58 -14.68 -0.16
CA HIS A 125 -10.15 -14.62 -0.44
C HIS A 125 -9.34 -13.89 0.65
N LEU A 126 -9.96 -13.05 1.46
CA LEU A 126 -9.28 -12.32 2.54
C LEU A 126 -8.64 -13.28 3.57
N GLY A 127 -9.24 -14.45 3.80
CA GLY A 127 -8.73 -15.45 4.73
C GLY A 127 -7.36 -16.02 4.36
N MET A 128 -6.94 -15.89 3.09
CA MET A 128 -5.60 -16.32 2.65
C MET A 128 -4.47 -15.42 3.13
N ILE A 129 -4.77 -14.16 3.48
CA ILE A 129 -3.74 -13.15 3.81
C ILE A 129 -4.03 -12.38 5.11
N SER A 130 -5.09 -12.76 5.83
CA SER A 130 -5.44 -12.15 7.11
C SER A 130 -5.72 -13.21 8.16
N LEU A 131 -5.34 -12.90 9.39
CA LEU A 131 -5.73 -13.66 10.57
C LEU A 131 -6.71 -12.82 11.38
N GLU A 132 -7.66 -13.51 12.02
CA GLU A 132 -8.44 -12.90 13.08
C GLU A 132 -7.56 -12.61 14.28
N GLU A 133 -7.94 -11.63 15.10
CA GLU A 133 -7.28 -11.44 16.39
C GLU A 133 -7.39 -12.73 17.18
N ASP A 134 -6.30 -13.11 17.86
CA ASP A 134 -6.36 -14.17 18.86
C ASP A 134 -7.48 -13.80 19.83
N LYS A 135 -8.57 -14.57 19.83
CA LYS A 135 -9.58 -14.48 20.88
C LYS A 135 -8.82 -14.58 22.17
N ALA A 136 -8.78 -13.50 22.96
CA ALA A 136 -7.95 -13.37 24.15
C ALA A 136 -7.87 -14.72 24.86
N MET A 137 -6.77 -15.45 24.64
CA MET A 137 -6.57 -16.72 25.31
C MET A 137 -6.46 -16.31 26.77
N LYS A 138 -7.47 -16.66 27.58
CA LYS A 138 -7.37 -16.52 29.03
C LYS A 138 -5.99 -17.07 29.39
N PRO A 139 -5.11 -16.29 30.04
CA PRO A 139 -3.78 -16.78 30.36
C PRO A 139 -3.97 -18.10 31.11
N VAL A 140 -3.52 -19.20 30.51
CA VAL A 140 -3.53 -20.49 31.17
C VAL A 140 -2.43 -20.38 32.21
N LEU A 141 -2.78 -19.93 33.41
CA LEU A 141 -1.93 -19.98 34.58
C LEU A 141 -1.63 -21.45 34.84
N ARG A 142 -0.56 -21.98 34.22
CA ARG A 142 0.02 -23.26 34.64
C ARG A 142 0.72 -22.98 35.97
N ARG A 143 0.14 -23.45 37.07
CA ARG A 143 0.82 -23.45 38.37
C ARG A 143 2.16 -24.18 38.17
N SER A 144 3.26 -23.47 38.43
CA SER A 144 4.57 -24.10 38.52
C SER A 144 4.51 -25.14 39.63
N ALA A 145 4.90 -26.39 39.34
CA ALA A 145 5.09 -27.39 40.38
C ALA A 145 6.40 -27.05 41.09
N SER A 146 6.31 -26.20 42.11
CA SER A 146 7.42 -26.02 43.05
C SER A 146 7.61 -27.34 43.79
N TRP A 147 8.77 -27.97 43.62
CA TRP A 147 9.17 -29.13 44.41
C TRP A 147 9.34 -28.69 45.86
N THR A 148 8.57 -29.27 46.78
CA THR A 148 8.88 -29.25 48.21
C THR A 148 10.02 -30.23 48.45
N VAL A 149 11.21 -29.70 48.78
CA VAL A 149 12.29 -30.45 49.42
C VAL A 149 11.98 -30.58 50.90
#